data_AF-A0AA39U755-F1
#
_entry.id   AF-A0AA39U755-F1
#
_cell.length_a   1.000
_cell.length_b   1.000
_cell.length_c   1.000
_cell.angle_alpha   90.00
_cell.angle_beta   90.00
_cell.angle_gamma   90.00
#
_symmetry.space_group_name_H-M   'P 1'
#
loop_
_entity.id
_entity.type
_entity.pdbx_description
1 polymer ?
#
loop_
_entity_poly.entity_id
_entity_poly.type
_entity_poly.pdbx_seq_one_letter_code
_entity_poly.pdbx_strand_id
1 'polypeptide(L)'
;MRPTLSVLKVAVLSQPFKRSQLGIFQGKSKQYGNNVPFSKHKTRRTWLPNVQTKRIFSDALNQSVKLKVTTRALKTIKKHGGLDNYLTKGMKPSELGYEGMRLRVGVLDAIRTPLPASAQLRKSPAFLKEQKKTAGKARLAEIIEAQRAALNRVKLNQKPTLEDARRVRMEVMETLGLKVASDRNRDNKRAILGFLHQKANSRQKVLQGTS
;
A
#
# COMPACT_ATOMS: atom_id res chain seq x y z
N MET A 1 2.16 15.43 17.98
CA MET A 1 2.99 15.31 19.19
C MET A 1 2.72 13.96 19.83
N ARG A 2 3.76 13.18 20.15
CA ARG A 2 3.59 11.95 20.94
C ARG A 2 3.43 12.37 22.40
N PRO A 3 2.41 11.91 23.14
CA PRO A 3 2.29 12.23 24.55
C PRO A 3 3.54 11.73 25.29
N THR A 4 4.18 12.63 26.03
CA THR A 4 5.39 12.36 26.81
C THR A 4 5.10 11.29 27.85
N LEU A 5 6.04 10.37 28.01
CA LEU A 5 6.04 9.18 28.89
C LEU A 5 5.79 9.46 30.40
N SER A 6 5.43 10.68 30.80
CA SER A 6 5.27 11.09 32.20
C SER A 6 3.91 10.73 32.82
N VAL A 7 2.82 10.69 32.05
CA VAL A 7 1.48 10.29 32.58
C VAL A 7 1.40 8.78 32.82
N LEU A 8 2.27 8.00 32.19
CA LEU A 8 2.37 6.55 32.36
C LEU A 8 3.39 6.13 33.43
N LYS A 9 3.69 6.99 34.40
CA LYS A 9 4.23 6.55 35.70
C LYS A 9 3.09 6.06 36.62
N VAL A 10 2.11 5.36 36.04
CA VAL A 10 1.30 4.42 36.83
C VAL A 10 2.29 3.35 37.20
N ALA A 11 2.64 3.28 38.50
CA ALA A 11 3.38 2.15 39.05
C ALA A 11 2.91 0.91 38.32
N VAL A 12 3.83 0.20 37.69
CA VAL A 12 3.57 -1.14 37.16
C VAL A 12 3.24 -1.97 38.40
N LEU A 13 2.01 -1.83 38.88
CA LEU A 13 1.38 -2.65 39.87
C LEU A 13 1.50 -4.01 39.22
N SER A 14 2.45 -4.79 39.73
CA SER A 14 2.65 -6.18 39.38
C SER A 14 1.40 -6.91 39.84
N GLN A 15 0.31 -6.74 39.11
CA GLN A 15 -0.86 -7.57 39.24
C GLN A 15 -0.36 -9.01 39.02
N PRO A 16 -0.73 -9.97 39.88
CA PRO A 16 -0.26 -11.35 39.76
C PRO A 16 -0.63 -12.01 38.41
N PHE A 17 -1.45 -11.34 37.58
CA PHE A 17 -1.92 -11.82 36.30
C PHE A 17 -1.56 -10.87 35.13
N LYS A 18 -0.32 -10.94 34.62
CA LYS A 18 0.18 -10.12 33.50
C LYS A 18 -0.74 -10.11 32.26
N ARG A 19 -1.47 -11.20 32.01
CA ARG A 19 -2.42 -11.33 30.89
C ARG A 19 -3.56 -10.30 30.96
N SER A 20 -4.00 -9.87 32.15
CA SER A 20 -5.07 -8.88 32.26
C SER A 20 -4.66 -7.49 31.80
N GLN A 21 -3.35 -7.22 31.75
CA GLN A 21 -2.80 -5.91 31.39
C GLN A 21 -2.91 -5.62 29.88
N LEU A 22 -2.91 -6.67 29.06
CA LEU A 22 -2.97 -6.59 27.59
C LEU A 22 -4.41 -6.68 27.03
N GLY A 23 -5.42 -6.56 27.87
CA GLY A 23 -6.82 -6.66 27.45
C GLY A 23 -7.78 -5.99 28.43
N ILE A 24 -9.07 -6.16 28.19
CA ILE A 24 -10.12 -5.57 29.04
C ILE A 24 -10.69 -6.64 29.97
N PHE A 25 -10.19 -6.63 31.21
CA PHE A 25 -10.54 -7.62 32.23
C PHE A 25 -11.44 -7.08 33.35
N GLN A 26 -11.65 -5.75 33.41
CA GLN A 26 -12.55 -5.13 34.39
C GLN A 26 -12.21 -5.56 35.83
N GLY A 27 -10.92 -5.47 36.18
CA GLY A 27 -10.39 -5.89 37.48
C GLY A 27 -10.43 -7.40 37.77
N LYS A 28 -10.90 -8.25 36.84
CA LYS A 28 -10.94 -9.70 37.06
C LYS A 28 -9.54 -10.30 36.93
N SER A 29 -9.09 -10.96 37.99
CA SER A 29 -7.82 -11.69 38.06
C SER A 29 -8.04 -13.20 38.16
N LYS A 30 -6.94 -13.96 38.10
CA LYS A 30 -6.93 -15.40 38.35
C LYS A 30 -7.16 -15.67 39.83
N GLN A 31 -8.10 -16.54 40.16
CA GLN A 31 -8.34 -16.97 41.53
C GLN A 31 -7.65 -18.31 41.81
N TYR A 32 -7.09 -18.45 43.00
CA TYR A 32 -6.42 -19.66 43.48
C TYR A 32 -7.21 -20.26 44.63
N GLY A 33 -7.21 -21.58 44.74
CA GLY A 33 -7.85 -22.28 45.86
C GLY A 33 -7.72 -23.79 45.72
N ASN A 34 -8.66 -24.52 46.33
CA ASN A 34 -8.59 -25.97 46.39
C ASN A 34 -9.87 -26.62 45.85
N ASN A 35 -9.76 -27.83 45.29
CA ASN A 35 -10.87 -28.75 45.19
C ASN A 35 -11.03 -29.47 46.53
N VAL A 36 -12.25 -29.58 47.05
CA VAL A 36 -12.52 -30.18 48.36
C VAL A 36 -13.46 -31.37 48.15
N PRO A 37 -12.95 -32.61 48.14
CA PRO A 37 -13.79 -33.80 48.08
C PRO A 37 -14.39 -34.14 49.45
N PHE A 38 -15.30 -35.11 49.48
CA PHE A 38 -15.93 -35.61 50.71
C PHE A 38 -14.91 -36.10 51.75
N SER A 39 -13.83 -36.74 51.32
CA SER A 39 -12.70 -37.18 52.17
C SER A 39 -11.87 -36.02 52.73
N LYS A 40 -12.17 -34.77 52.37
CA LYS A 40 -11.46 -33.53 52.77
C LYS A 40 -9.98 -33.49 52.39
N HIS A 41 -9.48 -34.41 51.56
CA HIS A 41 -8.14 -34.33 50.96
C HIS A 41 -8.11 -33.27 49.86
N LYS A 42 -7.65 -32.06 50.22
CA LYS A 42 -7.68 -30.87 49.36
C LYS A 42 -6.59 -30.94 48.27
N THR A 43 -6.97 -30.67 47.02
CA THR A 43 -6.02 -30.53 45.90
C THR A 43 -6.03 -29.11 45.34
N ARG A 44 -4.88 -28.57 44.92
CA ARG A 44 -4.78 -27.19 44.42
C ARG A 44 -5.45 -27.05 43.06
N ARG A 45 -6.23 -25.99 42.86
CA ARG A 45 -6.83 -25.62 41.57
C ARG A 45 -6.80 -24.12 41.33
N THR A 46 -7.05 -23.73 40.08
CA THR A 46 -7.12 -22.32 39.70
C THR A 46 -8.36 -22.06 38.85
N TRP A 47 -8.97 -20.89 39.02
CA TRP A 47 -10.11 -20.44 38.22
C TRP A 47 -9.70 -19.23 37.37
N LEU A 48 -9.88 -19.37 36.07
CA LEU A 48 -9.59 -18.32 35.11
C LEU A 48 -10.88 -17.58 34.72
N PRO A 49 -10.81 -16.26 34.47
CA PRO A 49 -11.94 -15.55 33.89
C PRO A 49 -12.22 -16.05 32.47
N ASN A 50 -13.49 -16.03 32.05
CA ASN A 50 -13.89 -16.33 30.68
C ASN A 50 -13.49 -15.17 29.75
N VAL A 51 -12.46 -15.39 28.94
CA VAL A 51 -11.84 -14.39 28.05
C VAL A 51 -12.08 -14.77 26.60
N GLN A 52 -12.59 -13.83 25.82
CA GLN A 52 -12.89 -13.97 24.40
C GLN A 52 -12.09 -12.95 23.59
N THR A 53 -11.61 -13.33 22.40
CA THR A 53 -10.95 -12.37 21.49
C THR A 53 -12.01 -11.81 20.55
N LYS A 54 -12.28 -10.51 20.62
CA LYS A 54 -13.31 -9.85 19.80
C LYS A 54 -12.78 -8.57 19.19
N ARG A 55 -13.32 -8.20 18.02
CA ARG A 55 -13.12 -6.89 17.42
C ARG A 55 -14.26 -5.99 17.89
N ILE A 56 -13.93 -4.86 18.49
CA ILE A 56 -14.91 -3.87 18.96
C ILE A 56 -14.61 -2.57 18.23
N PHE A 57 -15.65 -1.95 17.68
CA PHE A 57 -15.53 -0.67 16.98
C PHE A 57 -15.44 0.47 18.00
N SER A 58 -14.56 1.43 17.72
CA SER A 58 -14.43 2.70 18.44
C SER A 58 -14.82 3.82 17.48
N ASP A 59 -15.80 4.62 17.87
CA ASP A 59 -16.35 5.70 17.07
C ASP A 59 -15.38 6.88 17.05
N ALA A 60 -14.80 7.23 18.21
CA ALA A 60 -13.84 8.32 18.33
C ALA A 60 -12.55 8.07 17.53
N LEU A 61 -12.11 6.80 17.45
CA LEU A 61 -10.92 6.42 16.68
C LEU A 61 -11.23 6.00 15.24
N ASN A 62 -12.52 5.83 14.90
CA ASN A 62 -13.02 5.32 13.62
C ASN A 62 -12.32 4.04 13.14
N GLN A 63 -12.07 3.12 14.06
CA GLN A 63 -11.37 1.85 13.77
C GLN A 63 -11.86 0.72 14.67
N SER A 64 -11.77 -0.51 14.16
CA SER A 64 -12.06 -1.71 14.96
C SER A 64 -10.80 -2.23 15.65
N VAL A 65 -10.84 -2.31 16.98
CA VAL A 65 -9.73 -2.77 17.81
C VAL A 65 -9.95 -4.23 18.19
N LYS A 66 -8.95 -5.09 17.93
CA LYS A 66 -8.96 -6.50 18.35
C LYS A 66 -8.45 -6.61 19.78
N LEU A 67 -9.31 -7.04 20.70
CA LEU A 67 -9.01 -7.10 22.14
C LEU A 67 -9.32 -8.48 22.73
N LYS A 68 -8.55 -8.85 23.76
CA LYS A 68 -8.93 -9.92 24.69
C LYS A 68 -9.84 -9.30 25.75
N VAL A 69 -11.09 -9.74 25.80
CA VAL A 69 -12.13 -9.13 26.63
C VAL A 69 -12.82 -10.21 27.45
N THR A 70 -13.04 -9.96 28.73
CA THR A 70 -13.85 -10.86 29.56
C THR A 70 -15.34 -10.76 29.20
N THR A 71 -16.10 -11.83 29.39
CA THR A 71 -17.56 -11.79 29.12
C THR A 71 -18.30 -10.75 29.95
N ARG A 72 -17.86 -10.52 31.19
CA ARG A 72 -18.37 -9.44 32.06
C ARG A 72 -18.10 -8.06 31.44
N ALA A 73 -16.89 -7.83 30.95
CA ALA A 73 -16.53 -6.58 30.29
C ALA A 73 -17.32 -6.37 28.98
N LEU A 74 -17.55 -7.43 28.19
CA LEU A 74 -18.41 -7.34 27.01
C LEU A 74 -19.84 -6.91 27.37
N LYS A 75 -20.40 -7.48 28.45
CA LYS A 75 -21.73 -7.09 28.95
C LYS A 75 -21.77 -5.62 29.37
N THR A 76 -20.73 -5.12 30.04
CA THR A 76 -20.67 -3.70 30.43
C THR A 76 -20.45 -2.77 29.24
N ILE A 77 -19.63 -3.14 28.27
CA ILE A 77 -19.44 -2.35 27.03
C ILE A 77 -20.78 -2.17 26.32
N LYS A 78 -21.57 -3.24 26.21
CA LYS A 78 -22.93 -3.16 25.65
C LYS A 78 -23.84 -2.26 26.49
N LYS A 79 -23.79 -2.38 27.83
CA LYS A 79 -24.58 -1.53 28.74
C LYS A 79 -24.26 -0.03 28.59
N HIS A 80 -23.00 0.32 28.38
CA HIS A 80 -22.57 1.72 28.18
C HIS A 80 -22.73 2.20 26.73
N GLY A 81 -23.24 1.36 25.83
CA GLY A 81 -23.52 1.75 24.44
C GLY A 81 -22.28 1.90 23.57
N GLY A 82 -21.16 1.22 23.89
CA GLY A 82 -19.95 1.27 23.07
C GLY A 82 -18.65 1.21 23.86
N LEU A 83 -17.54 1.04 23.14
CA LEU A 83 -16.20 0.97 23.73
C LEU A 83 -15.78 2.32 24.33
N ASP A 84 -16.07 3.41 23.63
CA ASP A 84 -15.58 4.74 24.00
C ASP A 84 -16.25 5.25 25.28
N ASN A 85 -17.57 5.07 25.40
CA ASN A 85 -18.33 5.37 26.61
C ASN A 85 -17.87 4.51 27.80
N TYR A 86 -17.57 3.24 27.55
CA TYR A 86 -17.04 2.34 28.58
C TYR A 86 -15.68 2.83 29.12
N LEU A 87 -14.78 3.27 28.24
CA LEU A 87 -13.43 3.72 28.62
C LEU A 87 -13.45 5.09 29.33
N THR A 88 -14.34 5.99 28.92
CA THR A 88 -14.42 7.37 29.44
C THR A 88 -15.26 7.46 30.71
N LYS A 89 -16.51 6.98 30.67
CA LYS A 89 -17.50 7.14 31.75
C LYS A 89 -17.71 5.87 32.57
N GLY A 90 -17.58 4.70 31.93
CA GLY A 90 -17.96 3.44 32.54
C GLY A 90 -17.06 3.02 33.71
N MET A 91 -15.73 3.10 33.54
CA MET A 91 -14.78 2.47 34.46
C MET A 91 -13.73 3.40 35.07
N LYS A 92 -13.25 2.99 36.24
CA LYS A 92 -12.12 3.60 36.95
C LYS A 92 -10.79 3.24 36.27
N PRO A 93 -9.80 4.14 36.28
CA PRO A 93 -8.44 3.89 35.77
C PRO A 93 -7.78 2.60 36.27
N SER A 94 -8.01 2.24 37.54
CA SER A 94 -7.41 1.06 38.18
C SER A 94 -7.88 -0.27 37.59
N GLU A 95 -9.04 -0.32 36.93
CA GLU A 95 -9.65 -1.57 36.43
C GLU A 95 -9.37 -1.85 34.94
N LEU A 96 -8.85 -0.85 34.20
CA LEU A 96 -8.70 -0.87 32.74
C LEU A 96 -7.44 -1.59 32.25
N GLY A 97 -6.45 -1.77 33.13
CA GLY A 97 -5.12 -2.26 32.73
C GLY A 97 -4.41 -1.34 31.74
N TYR A 98 -3.28 -1.80 31.18
CA TYR A 98 -2.45 -0.99 30.27
C TYR A 98 -3.14 -0.73 28.95
N GLU A 99 -3.64 -1.77 28.28
CA GLU A 99 -4.30 -1.61 26.98
C GLU A 99 -5.59 -0.78 27.09
N GLY A 100 -6.37 -0.98 28.15
CA GLY A 100 -7.53 -0.14 28.41
C GLY A 100 -7.16 1.32 28.64
N MET A 101 -6.11 1.59 29.42
CA MET A 101 -5.63 2.96 29.66
C MET A 101 -5.11 3.62 28.38
N ARG A 102 -4.31 2.89 27.59
CA ARG A 102 -3.82 3.33 26.29
C ARG A 102 -4.97 3.73 25.36
N LEU A 103 -6.02 2.91 25.28
CA LEU A 103 -7.20 3.22 24.47
C LEU A 103 -7.96 4.43 25.03
N ARG A 104 -8.11 4.53 26.35
CA ARG A 104 -8.77 5.67 27.00
C ARG A 104 -8.08 6.98 26.67
N VAL A 105 -6.75 7.04 26.77
CA VAL A 105 -5.97 8.24 26.41
C VAL A 105 -6.17 8.56 24.93
N GLY A 106 -6.06 7.57 24.04
CA GLY A 106 -6.27 7.79 22.60
C GLY A 106 -7.67 8.30 22.26
N VAL A 107 -8.71 7.79 22.93
CA VAL A 107 -10.09 8.26 22.78
C VAL A 107 -10.26 9.68 23.32
N LEU A 108 -9.72 9.98 24.51
CA LEU A 108 -9.78 11.31 25.10
C LEU A 108 -9.04 12.35 24.23
N ASP A 109 -7.89 12.00 23.69
CA ASP A 109 -7.11 12.86 22.79
C ASP A 109 -7.89 13.14 21.50
N ALA A 110 -8.55 12.12 20.93
CA ALA A 110 -9.39 12.27 19.74
C ALA A 110 -10.62 13.16 19.99
N ILE A 111 -11.21 13.09 21.20
CA ILE A 111 -12.33 13.93 21.61
C ILE A 111 -11.87 15.37 21.86
N ARG A 112 -10.77 15.56 22.62
CA ARG A 112 -10.25 16.87 23.01
C ARG A 112 -9.70 17.65 21.83
N THR A 113 -8.93 16.97 20.99
CA THR A 113 -8.29 17.55 19.81
C THR A 113 -8.85 16.84 18.59
N PRO A 114 -10.07 17.22 18.14
CA PRO A 114 -10.54 16.72 16.85
C PRO A 114 -9.47 17.08 15.84
N LEU A 115 -9.00 16.08 15.07
CA LEU A 115 -7.93 16.27 14.09
C LEU A 115 -8.19 17.56 13.30
N PRO A 116 -7.18 18.41 13.02
CA PRO A 116 -7.40 19.62 12.24
C PRO A 116 -8.10 19.24 10.93
N ALA A 117 -9.03 20.07 10.45
CA ALA A 117 -9.89 19.74 9.30
C ALA A 117 -9.10 19.22 8.07
N SER A 118 -7.89 19.74 7.87
CA SER A 118 -6.93 19.29 6.84
C SER A 118 -6.45 17.84 7.01
N ALA A 119 -6.26 17.36 8.25
CA ALA A 119 -5.88 15.97 8.55
C ALA A 119 -7.09 15.02 8.51
N GLN A 120 -8.29 15.51 8.81
CA GLN A 120 -9.54 14.75 8.63
C GLN A 120 -9.81 14.47 7.15
N LEU A 121 -9.66 15.48 6.29
CA LEU A 121 -9.75 15.34 4.83
C LEU A 121 -8.80 14.24 4.32
N ARG A 122 -7.56 14.19 4.81
CA ARG A 122 -6.57 13.17 4.41
C ARG A 122 -6.93 11.73 4.79
N LYS A 123 -7.70 11.53 5.87
CA LYS A 123 -8.17 10.19 6.30
C LYS A 123 -9.54 9.84 5.74
N SER A 124 -10.20 10.78 5.07
CA SER A 124 -11.52 10.54 4.49
C SER A 124 -11.44 9.40 3.46
N PRO A 125 -12.46 8.53 3.39
CA PRO A 125 -12.49 7.43 2.42
C PRO A 125 -12.43 7.95 0.97
N ALA A 126 -12.95 9.15 0.71
CA ALA A 126 -12.85 9.82 -0.58
C ALA A 126 -11.39 10.16 -0.95
N PHE A 127 -10.65 10.80 -0.04
CA PHE A 127 -9.23 11.13 -0.27
C PHE A 127 -8.36 9.88 -0.43
N LEU A 128 -8.59 8.84 0.38
CA LEU A 128 -7.88 7.57 0.23
C LEU A 128 -8.14 6.89 -1.12
N LYS A 129 -9.37 7.02 -1.65
CA LYS A 129 -9.75 6.48 -2.97
C LYS A 129 -9.12 7.27 -4.10
N GLU A 130 -9.04 8.60 -3.98
CA GLU A 130 -8.31 9.44 -4.92
C GLU A 130 -6.82 9.12 -4.94
N GLN A 131 -6.16 9.11 -3.78
CA GLN A 131 -4.72 8.79 -3.68
C GLN A 131 -4.37 7.43 -4.30
N LYS A 132 -5.22 6.42 -4.11
CA LYS A 132 -5.05 5.10 -4.74
C LYS A 132 -5.17 5.15 -6.27
N LYS A 133 -6.08 5.98 -6.82
CA LYS A 133 -6.19 6.20 -8.28
C LYS A 133 -4.93 6.90 -8.81
N THR A 134 -4.45 7.92 -8.13
CA THR A 134 -3.24 8.68 -8.53
C THR A 134 -2.00 7.80 -8.48
N ALA A 135 -1.82 7.02 -7.42
CA ALA A 135 -0.71 6.06 -7.29
C ALA A 135 -0.75 4.97 -8.37
N GLY A 136 -1.94 4.50 -8.76
CA GLY A 136 -2.10 3.57 -9.87
C GLY A 136 -1.66 4.16 -11.21
N LYS A 137 -2.05 5.41 -11.51
CA LYS A 137 -1.60 6.14 -12.71
C LYS A 137 -0.09 6.37 -12.72
N ALA A 138 0.50 6.75 -11.59
CA ALA A 138 1.94 6.97 -11.47
C ALA A 138 2.74 5.67 -11.71
N ARG A 139 2.31 4.53 -11.12
CA ARG A 139 2.94 3.23 -11.38
C ARG A 139 2.85 2.77 -12.83
N LEU A 140 1.71 3.01 -13.48
CA LEU A 140 1.55 2.74 -14.92
C LEU A 140 2.52 3.60 -15.75
N ALA A 141 2.68 4.88 -15.39
CA ALA A 141 3.63 5.76 -16.06
C ALA A 141 5.09 5.28 -15.89
N GLU A 142 5.48 4.87 -14.69
CA GLU A 142 6.81 4.29 -14.40
C GLU A 142 7.07 3.01 -15.22
N ILE A 143 6.06 2.12 -15.32
CA ILE A 143 6.16 0.90 -16.14
C ILE A 143 6.34 1.24 -17.62
N ILE A 144 5.57 2.20 -18.14
CA ILE A 144 5.66 2.65 -19.54
C ILE A 144 7.03 3.28 -19.83
N GLU A 145 7.54 4.09 -18.91
CA GLU A 145 8.85 4.74 -19.04
C GLU A 145 9.99 3.72 -18.99
N ALA A 146 9.92 2.73 -18.09
CA ALA A 146 10.85 1.62 -18.03
C ALA A 146 10.83 0.75 -19.29
N GLN A 147 9.63 0.47 -19.85
CA GLN A 147 9.48 -0.25 -21.12
C GLN A 147 10.07 0.54 -22.30
N ARG A 148 9.84 1.85 -22.38
CA ARG A 148 10.45 2.74 -23.38
C ARG A 148 11.97 2.76 -23.28
N ALA A 149 12.51 2.85 -22.06
CA ALA A 149 13.95 2.81 -21.81
C ALA A 149 14.57 1.47 -22.21
N ALA A 150 13.91 0.35 -21.94
CA ALA A 150 14.36 -0.98 -22.35
C ALA A 150 14.38 -1.14 -23.88
N LEU A 151 13.34 -0.68 -24.58
CA LEU A 151 13.30 -0.69 -26.04
C LEU A 151 14.41 0.18 -26.67
N ASN A 152 14.70 1.35 -26.08
CA ASN A 152 15.80 2.21 -26.54
C ASN A 152 17.18 1.56 -26.35
N ARG A 153 17.39 0.81 -25.25
CA ARG A 153 18.64 0.04 -25.05
C ARG A 153 18.83 -1.05 -26.10
N VAL A 154 17.76 -1.75 -26.48
CA VAL A 154 17.80 -2.78 -27.54
C VAL A 154 18.17 -2.17 -28.90
N LYS A 155 17.66 -0.97 -29.21
CA LYS A 155 18.01 -0.24 -30.46
C LYS A 155 19.50 0.13 -30.52
N LEU A 156 20.10 0.54 -29.40
CA LEU A 156 21.52 0.91 -29.33
C LEU A 156 22.47 -0.30 -29.42
N ASN A 157 22.02 -1.49 -29.05
CA ASN A 157 22.80 -2.74 -29.11
C ASN A 157 22.69 -3.51 -30.43
N GLN A 158 22.02 -2.97 -31.45
CA GLN A 158 22.01 -3.57 -32.78
C GLN A 158 23.40 -3.41 -33.40
N LYS A 159 23.96 -4.51 -33.95
CA LYS A 159 25.19 -4.43 -34.77
C LYS A 159 24.91 -3.45 -35.91
N PRO A 160 25.80 -2.47 -36.18
CA PRO A 160 25.54 -1.45 -37.18
C PRO A 160 25.23 -2.11 -38.52
N THR A 161 24.09 -1.75 -39.10
CA THR A 161 23.69 -2.28 -40.40
C THR A 161 24.55 -1.65 -41.49
N LEU A 162 24.58 -2.29 -42.67
CA LEU A 162 25.34 -1.79 -43.81
C LEU A 162 24.84 -0.40 -44.27
N GLU A 163 23.58 -0.05 -43.96
CA GLU A 163 23.01 1.29 -44.19
C GLU A 163 23.50 2.32 -43.16
N ASP A 164 23.64 1.95 -41.89
CA ASP A 164 24.17 2.84 -40.85
C ASP A 164 25.65 3.14 -41.10
N ALA A 165 26.43 2.13 -41.49
CA ALA A 165 27.82 2.30 -41.90
C ALA A 165 27.95 3.19 -43.15
N ARG A 166 27.02 3.07 -44.11
CA ARG A 166 26.95 3.98 -45.27
C ARG A 166 26.61 5.40 -44.86
N ARG A 167 25.68 5.60 -43.93
CA ARG A 167 25.26 6.92 -43.44
C ARG A 167 26.41 7.65 -42.75
N VAL A 168 27.07 6.97 -41.81
CA VAL A 168 28.25 7.52 -41.11
C VAL A 168 29.36 7.85 -42.10
N ARG A 169 29.60 6.98 -43.09
CA ARG A 169 30.58 7.24 -44.15
C ARG A 169 30.23 8.48 -44.97
N MET A 170 28.98 8.66 -45.38
CA MET A 170 28.52 9.83 -46.14
C MET A 170 28.64 11.12 -45.33
N GLU A 171 28.26 11.08 -44.05
CA GLU A 171 28.34 12.20 -43.11
C GLU A 171 29.82 12.61 -42.86
N VAL A 172 30.71 11.64 -42.71
CA VAL A 172 32.17 11.89 -42.62
C VAL A 172 32.73 12.47 -43.92
N MET A 173 32.29 11.99 -45.09
CA MET A 173 32.74 12.54 -46.38
C MET A 173 32.27 13.99 -46.57
N GLU A 174 31.04 14.29 -46.16
CA GLU A 174 30.46 15.65 -46.22
C GLU A 174 31.18 16.62 -45.28
N THR A 175 31.47 16.21 -44.04
CA THR A 175 32.23 17.04 -43.10
C THR A 175 33.69 17.26 -43.53
N LEU A 176 34.29 16.30 -44.24
CA LEU A 176 35.63 16.43 -44.84
C LEU A 176 35.62 17.18 -46.19
N GLY A 177 34.46 17.62 -46.68
CA GLY A 177 34.33 18.34 -47.95
C GLY A 177 34.62 17.48 -49.20
N LEU A 178 34.60 16.16 -49.06
CA LEU A 178 34.86 15.22 -50.13
C LEU A 178 33.57 14.96 -50.92
N LYS A 179 33.50 15.42 -52.18
CA LYS A 179 32.37 15.10 -53.07
C LYS A 179 32.38 13.61 -53.38
N VAL A 180 31.26 12.94 -53.07
CA VAL A 180 31.06 11.53 -53.44
C VAL A 180 31.09 11.44 -54.96
N ALA A 181 32.03 10.67 -55.50
CA ALA A 181 32.05 10.34 -56.91
C ALA A 181 30.71 9.71 -57.25
N SER A 182 29.89 10.40 -58.05
CA SER A 182 28.65 9.84 -58.58
C SER A 182 29.02 8.58 -59.35
N ASP A 183 28.69 7.41 -58.80
CA ASP A 183 28.81 6.13 -59.48
C ASP A 183 27.98 6.22 -60.77
N ARG A 184 28.61 6.60 -61.89
CA ARG A 184 28.00 6.71 -63.23
C ARG A 184 27.22 5.44 -63.61
N ASN A 185 27.60 4.30 -63.02
CA ASN A 185 26.96 3.00 -63.20
C ASN A 185 25.60 2.87 -62.49
N ARG A 186 25.36 3.60 -61.40
CA ARG A 186 24.11 3.54 -60.61
C ARG A 186 23.01 4.39 -61.25
N ASP A 187 23.36 5.55 -61.80
CA ASP A 187 22.42 6.41 -62.54
C ASP A 187 22.02 5.77 -63.87
N ASN A 188 22.95 5.12 -64.56
CA ASN A 188 22.65 4.31 -65.73
C ASN A 188 21.72 3.12 -65.39
N LYS A 189 21.96 2.41 -64.27
CA LYS A 189 21.06 1.33 -63.82
C LYS A 189 19.66 1.83 -63.46
N ARG A 190 19.54 2.98 -62.77
CA ARG A 190 18.25 3.60 -62.43
C ARG A 190 17.50 4.09 -63.66
N ALA A 191 18.21 4.68 -64.63
CA ALA A 191 17.63 5.09 -65.91
C ALA A 191 17.12 3.88 -66.72
N ILE A 192 17.89 2.79 -66.78
CA ILE A 192 17.49 1.55 -67.47
C ILE A 192 16.28 0.90 -66.76
N LEU A 193 16.29 0.82 -65.43
CA LEU A 193 15.17 0.29 -64.64
C LEU A 193 13.92 1.15 -64.78
N GLY A 194 14.05 2.48 -64.78
CA GLY A 194 12.95 3.41 -65.02
C GLY A 194 12.34 3.26 -66.42
N PHE A 195 13.18 3.11 -67.45
CA PHE A 195 12.75 2.85 -68.83
C PHE A 195 12.01 1.51 -68.98
N LEU A 196 12.52 0.45 -68.34
CA LEU A 196 11.84 -0.86 -68.30
C LEU A 196 10.48 -0.79 -67.59
N HIS A 197 10.39 -0.02 -66.51
CA HIS A 197 9.13 0.17 -65.78
C HIS A 197 8.10 0.97 -66.60
N GLN A 198 8.54 2.01 -67.31
CA GLN A 198 7.69 2.81 -68.20
C GLN A 198 7.20 1.99 -69.41
N LYS A 199 8.05 1.10 -69.94
CA LYS A 199 7.71 0.17 -71.04
C LYS A 199 6.79 -0.97 -70.59
N ALA A 200 6.93 -1.43 -69.34
CA ALA A 200 5.99 -2.38 -68.73
C ALA A 200 4.61 -1.74 -68.51
N ASN A 201 4.57 -0.49 -68.02
CA ASN A 201 3.34 0.26 -67.84
C ASN A 201 2.65 0.62 -69.17
N SER A 202 3.41 0.97 -70.21
CA SER A 202 2.81 1.24 -71.53
C SER A 202 2.26 -0.03 -72.18
N ARG A 203 2.94 -1.18 -72.03
CA ARG A 203 2.41 -2.48 -72.46
C ARG A 203 1.16 -2.90 -71.70
N GLN A 204 1.09 -2.66 -70.38
CA GLN A 204 -0.11 -2.92 -69.60
C GLN A 204 -1.27 -1.99 -70.01
N LYS A 205 -1.01 -0.71 -70.33
CA LYS A 205 -2.04 0.21 -70.84
C LYS A 205 -2.59 -0.19 -72.22
N VAL A 206 -1.74 -0.67 -73.13
CA VAL A 206 -2.16 -1.17 -74.45
C VAL A 206 -2.99 -2.45 -74.34
N LEU A 207 -2.66 -3.33 -73.39
CA LEU A 207 -3.42 -4.56 -73.13
C LEU A 207 -4.76 -4.33 -72.40
N GLN A 208 -4.94 -3.17 -71.74
CA GLN A 208 -6.16 -2.80 -71.02
C GLN A 208 -7.10 -1.87 -71.81
N GLY A 209 -6.80 -1.56 -73.08
CA GLY A 209 -7.75 -0.90 -74.00
C GLY A 209 -8.22 0.48 -73.56
N THR A 210 -7.37 1.28 -72.92
CA THR A 210 -7.67 2.68 -72.62
C THR A 210 -6.90 3.58 -73.58
N SER A 211 -7.61 4.18 -74.54
CA SER A 211 -7.14 5.36 -75.28
C SER A 211 -6.90 6.55 -74.36
#